data_AF-A0A2T0SNM9-F1
#
_entry.id   AF-A0A2T0SNM9-F1
#
_cell.length_a   1.000
_cell.length_b   1.000
_cell.length_c   1.000
_cell.angle_alpha   90.00
_cell.angle_beta   90.00
_cell.angle_gamma   90.00
#
_symmetry.space_group_name_H-M   'P 1'
#
loop_
_entity.id
_entity.type
_entity.pdbx_description
1 polymer ?
#
loop_
_entity_poly.entity_id
_entity_poly.type
_entity_poly.pdbx_seq_one_letter_code
_entity_poly.pdbx_strand_id
1 'polypeptide(L)' 'MADRPEYVSYPFIQTIISRFVRHGIVDRAMLFEPPFTTLHDQGVSSVFPIDTGRIVSIVESLNRNVMVA' A
#
# COMPACT_ATOMS: atom_id res chain seq x y z
N MET A 1 -1.52 4.43 -21.44
CA MET A 1 -2.55 3.54 -20.82
C MET A 1 -2.54 3.57 -19.28
N ALA A 2 -1.62 4.28 -18.61
CA ALA A 2 -1.51 4.33 -17.15
C ALA A 2 -2.25 5.52 -16.46
N ASP A 3 -3.17 6.18 -17.16
CA ASP A 3 -3.70 7.50 -16.74
C ASP A 3 -5.13 7.42 -16.17
N ARG A 4 -5.55 6.23 -15.74
CA ARG A 4 -6.89 5.94 -15.24
C ARG A 4 -6.77 5.34 -13.84
N PRO A 5 -7.07 6.13 -12.78
CA PRO A 5 -6.85 5.71 -11.39
C PRO A 5 -7.60 4.42 -11.03
N GLU A 6 -8.72 4.13 -11.69
CA GLU A 6 -9.49 2.90 -11.44
C GLU A 6 -8.73 1.60 -11.73
N TYR A 7 -7.73 1.60 -12.62
CA TYR A 7 -6.97 0.40 -12.97
C TYR A 7 -5.75 0.16 -12.06
N VAL A 8 -5.28 1.18 -11.35
CA VAL A 8 -4.11 1.06 -10.45
C VAL A 8 -4.52 0.75 -9.01
N SER A 9 -5.75 1.09 -8.60
CA SER A 9 -6.25 0.82 -7.24
C SER A 9 -6.26 -0.68 -6.89
N TYR A 10 -6.77 -1.53 -7.78
CA TYR A 10 -6.78 -2.99 -7.57
C TYR A 10 -5.38 -3.61 -7.42
N PRO A 11 -4.44 -3.42 -8.38
CA PRO A 11 -3.09 -3.99 -8.24
C PRO A 11 -2.32 -3.40 -7.05
N PHE A 12 -2.62 -2.17 -6.63
CA PHE A 12 -2.04 -1.57 -5.43
C PHE A 12 -2.45 -2.34 -4.17
N ILE A 13 -3.75 -2.52 -3.96
CA ILE A 13 -4.28 -3.28 -2.80
C ILE A 13 -3.81 -4.75 -2.84
N GLN A 14 -3.79 -5.38 -4.02
CA GLN A 14 -3.23 -6.73 -4.19
C GLN A 14 -1.76 -6.82 -3.78
N THR A 15 -0.97 -5.77 -4.06
CA THR A 15 0.44 -5.71 -3.65
C THR A 15 0.57 -5.61 -2.13
N ILE A 16 -0.27 -4.80 -1.46
CA ILE A 16 -0.32 -4.74 0.01
C ILE A 16 -0.65 -6.12 0.59
N ILE A 17 -1.74 -6.74 0.13
CA ILE A 17 -2.19 -8.06 0.60
C ILE A 17 -1.09 -9.10 0.41
N SER A 18 -0.47 -9.15 -0.78
CA SER A 18 0.60 -10.10 -1.10
C SER A 18 1.82 -9.94 -0.20
N ARG A 19 2.17 -8.68 0.15
CA ARG A 19 3.28 -8.42 1.07
C ARG A 19 2.96 -8.91 2.48
N PHE A 20 1.77 -8.65 3.00
CA PHE A 20 1.35 -9.18 4.30
C PHE A 20 1.34 -10.71 4.34
N VAL A 21 0.79 -11.37 3.31
CA VAL A 21 0.74 -12.83 3.23
C VAL A 21 2.15 -13.44 3.20
N ARG A 22 3.12 -12.81 2.53
CA ARG A 22 4.48 -13.35 2.37
C ARG A 22 5.44 -12.99 3.49
N HIS A 23 5.32 -11.80 4.07
CA HIS A 23 6.32 -11.25 4.98
C HIS A 23 5.75 -10.94 6.38
N GLY A 24 4.44 -11.05 6.59
CA GLY A 24 3.77 -10.76 7.86
C GLY A 24 3.64 -9.27 8.19
N ILE A 25 4.60 -8.44 7.77
CA ILE A 25 4.60 -6.99 7.98
C ILE A 25 4.90 -6.24 6.68
N VAL A 26 4.51 -4.97 6.63
CA VAL A 26 4.82 -4.04 5.54
C VAL A 26 5.35 -2.75 6.15
N ASP A 27 6.60 -2.37 5.88
CA ASP A 27 7.09 -1.05 6.27
C ASP A 27 6.24 0.02 5.58
N ARG A 28 5.66 0.94 6.37
CA ARG A 28 4.79 2.00 5.85
C ARG A 28 5.49 2.89 4.83
N ALA A 29 6.82 3.06 4.95
CA ALA A 29 7.61 3.86 4.01
C ALA A 29 7.52 3.28 2.59
N MET A 30 7.38 1.95 2.47
CA MET A 30 7.25 1.28 1.18
C MET A 30 6.02 1.74 0.39
N LEU A 31 4.96 2.22 1.04
CA LEU A 31 3.77 2.73 0.34
C LEU A 31 4.07 3.96 -0.55
N PHE A 32 5.23 4.59 -0.35
CA PHE A 32 5.75 5.74 -1.08
C PHE A 32 7.03 5.41 -1.86
N GLU A 33 7.41 4.13 -1.95
CA GLU A 33 8.64 3.66 -2.59
C GLU A 33 8.35 2.45 -3.52
N PRO A 34 9.32 1.97 -4.33
CA PRO A 34 9.15 0.72 -5.06
C PRO A 34 8.85 -0.45 -4.10
N PRO A 35 7.90 -1.35 -4.41
CA PRO A 35 7.25 -1.54 -5.72
C PRO A 35 5.99 -0.69 -5.95
N PHE A 36 5.54 0.08 -4.96
CA PHE A 36 4.28 0.82 -5.04
C PHE A 36 4.38 2.04 -5.96
N THR A 37 5.53 2.71 -5.98
CA THR A 37 5.78 3.80 -6.95
C THR A 37 6.00 3.31 -8.37
N THR A 38 6.25 2.01 -8.57
CA THR A 38 6.28 1.40 -9.91
C THR A 38 4.88 1.28 -10.51
N LEU A 39 3.83 1.25 -9.67
CA LEU A 39 2.43 1.26 -10.12
C LEU A 39 1.96 2.69 -10.46
N HIS A 40 2.38 3.69 -9.69
CA HIS A 40 2.09 5.10 -9.93
C HIS A 40 3.06 6.03 -9.18
N ASP A 41 3.44 7.15 -9.78
CA ASP A 41 4.61 7.96 -9.41
C ASP A 41 4.73 8.44 -7.95
N GLN A 42 3.65 8.54 -7.17
CA GLN A 42 3.71 8.89 -5.73
C GLN A 42 3.07 7.82 -4.82
N GLY A 43 3.00 6.58 -5.32
CA GLY A 43 2.49 5.43 -4.59
C GLY A 43 1.07 5.65 -4.07
N VAL A 44 0.86 5.39 -2.78
CA VAL A 44 -0.47 5.48 -2.15
C VAL A 44 -1.08 6.88 -2.28
N SER A 45 -0.26 7.93 -2.31
CA SER A 45 -0.76 9.32 -2.39
C SER A 45 -1.33 9.70 -3.74
N SER A 46 -0.84 9.10 -4.83
CA SER A 46 -1.45 9.27 -6.15
C SER A 46 -2.68 8.38 -6.33
N VAL A 47 -2.62 7.14 -5.84
CA VAL A 47 -3.68 6.14 -6.08
C VAL A 47 -4.90 6.38 -5.18
N PHE A 48 -4.66 6.81 -3.94
CA PHE A 48 -5.68 7.03 -2.92
C PHE A 48 -5.48 8.39 -2.22
N PRO A 49 -5.60 9.52 -2.92
CA PRO A 49 -5.27 10.84 -2.37
C PRO A 49 -6.12 11.21 -1.15
N ILE A 50 -7.40 10.81 -1.14
CA ILE A 50 -8.32 11.06 -0.02
C ILE A 50 -8.07 10.10 1.15
N ASP A 51 -7.74 8.83 0.85
CA ASP A 51 -7.64 7.76 1.84
C ASP A 51 -6.19 7.44 2.27
N THR A 52 -5.20 8.22 1.83
CA THR A 52 -3.77 7.95 2.08
C THR A 52 -3.48 7.71 3.55
N GLY A 53 -3.91 8.64 4.43
CA GLY A 53 -3.68 8.52 5.87
C GLY A 53 -4.41 7.31 6.48
N ARG A 54 -5.59 6.97 5.97
CA ARG A 54 -6.36 5.81 6.41
C ARG A 54 -5.65 4.51 6.05
N ILE A 55 -5.15 4.38 4.82
CA ILE A 55 -4.43 3.19 4.37
C ILE A 55 -3.13 3.00 5.16
N VAL A 56 -2.37 4.07 5.37
CA VAL A 56 -1.14 4.02 6.20
C VAL A 56 -1.47 3.54 7.62
N SER A 57 -2.51 4.09 8.24
CA SER A 57 -2.95 3.70 9.59
C SER A 57 -3.39 2.23 9.68
N ILE A 58 -4.06 1.71 8.65
CA ILE A 58 -4.42 0.28 8.56
C ILE A 58 -3.16 -0.57 8.52
N VAL A 59 -2.18 -0.24 7.66
CA VAL A 59 -0.91 -0.97 7.54
C VAL A 59 -0.17 -0.99 8.89
N GLU A 60 -0.07 0.15 9.56
CA GLU A 60 0.57 0.24 10.87
C GLU A 60 -0.17 -0.59 11.94
N SER A 61 -1.50 -0.58 11.92
CA SER A 61 -2.32 -1.34 12.86
C SER A 61 -2.14 -2.85 12.67
N LEU A 62 -2.07 -3.31 11.41
CA LEU A 62 -1.81 -4.71 11.09
C LEU A 62 -0.40 -5.13 11.52
N ASN A 63 0.62 -4.30 11.27
CA ASN A 63 1.98 -4.57 11.74
C ASN A 63 2.05 -4.74 13.25
N ARG A 64 1.36 -3.87 14.01
CA ARG A 64 1.29 -3.98 15.47
C ARG A 64 0.65 -5.30 15.92
N ASN A 65 -0.43 -5.73 15.26
CA ASN A 65 -1.09 -6.99 15.60
C ASN A 65 -0.16 -8.21 15.43
N VAL A 66 0.73 -8.18 14.43
CA VAL A 66 1.70 -9.27 14.20
C VAL A 66 2.84 -9.24 15.21
N MET A 67 3.29 -8.06 15.66
CA MET A 67 4.35 -7.96 16.69
C MET A 67 3.87 -8.37 18.10
N VAL A 68 2.56 -8.36 18.33
CA VAL A 68 1.95 -8.75 19.62
C VAL A 68 1.62 -10.24 19.68
N ALA A 69 1.49 -10.91 18.52
CA ALA A 69 1.18 -12.34 18.39
C ALA A 69 2.44 -13.20 18.39
#